data_AF-A0A0Q9ESZ8-F1
#
_entry.id   AF-A0A0Q9ESZ8-F1
#
_cell.length_a   1.000
_cell.length_b   1.000
_cell.length_c   1.000
_cell.angle_alpha   90.00
_cell.angle_beta   90.00
_cell.angle_gamma   90.00
#
_symmetry.space_group_name_H-M   'P 1'
#
loop_
_entity.id
_entity.type
_entity.pdbx_description
1 polymer ?
#
loop_
_entity_poly.entity_id
_entity_poly.type
_entity_poly.pdbx_seq_one_letter_code
_entity_poly.pdbx_strand_id
1 'polypeptide(L)'
;MTHEAIAQALKIDRKTLSKHYELELSSGASLKRAEVMEKLFASAKKGSTSAARLYLQVQPEFTPVPLQDEKPSTEPKKGKKAQAQEDAGGAAEGTGWQDLLPANVTPLRPAG
;
A
#
# COMPACT_ATOMS: atom_id res chain seq x y z
N MET A 1 21.30 -7.50 -7.43
CA MET A 1 20.70 -8.84 -7.62
C MET A 1 19.73 -8.73 -8.79
N THR A 2 19.72 -9.68 -9.72
CA THR A 2 18.74 -9.65 -10.82
C THR A 2 17.38 -10.09 -10.29
N HIS A 3 16.30 -9.49 -10.78
CA HIS A 3 14.93 -9.85 -10.39
C HIS A 3 14.61 -11.33 -10.70
N GLU A 4 15.26 -11.91 -11.72
CA GLU A 4 15.13 -13.32 -12.08
C GLU A 4 15.68 -14.26 -11.02
N ALA A 5 16.82 -13.93 -10.41
CA ALA A 5 17.39 -14.76 -9.34
C ALA A 5 16.49 -14.77 -8.09
N ILE A 6 15.85 -13.64 -7.79
CA ILE A 6 14.88 -13.53 -6.69
C ILE A 6 13.62 -14.36 -7.00
N ALA A 7 13.12 -14.27 -8.24
CA ALA A 7 11.97 -15.06 -8.69
C ALA A 7 12.24 -16.57 -8.61
N GLN A 8 13.42 -17.02 -9.05
CA GLN A 8 13.84 -18.43 -8.96
C GLN A 8 13.96 -18.90 -7.51
N ALA A 9 14.56 -18.10 -6.62
CA ALA A 9 14.69 -18.45 -5.21
C ALA A 9 13.33 -18.62 -4.52
N LEU A 10 12.35 -17.78 -4.89
CA LEU A 10 10.98 -17.83 -4.38
C LEU A 10 10.09 -18.84 -5.13
N LYS A 11 10.61 -19.50 -6.18
CA LYS A 11 9.88 -20.41 -7.07
C LYS A 11 8.61 -19.78 -7.67
N ILE A 12 8.69 -18.52 -8.06
CA ILE A 12 7.62 -17.78 -8.73
C ILE A 12 8.09 -17.25 -10.09
N ASP A 13 7.14 -16.92 -10.96
CA ASP A 13 7.43 -16.26 -12.22
C ASP A 13 7.81 -14.77 -12.02
N ARG A 14 8.65 -14.22 -12.91
CA ARG A 14 9.07 -12.81 -12.87
C ARG A 14 7.86 -11.87 -12.90
N LYS A 15 6.82 -12.19 -13.67
CA LYS A 15 5.61 -11.36 -13.78
C LYS A 15 4.87 -11.30 -12.45
N THR A 16 4.79 -12.41 -11.74
CA THR A 16 4.19 -12.48 -10.39
C THR A 16 5.01 -11.69 -9.38
N LEU A 17 6.34 -11.80 -9.45
CA LEU A 17 7.25 -11.04 -8.60
C LEU A 17 7.06 -9.53 -8.82
N SER A 18 7.09 -9.05 -10.06
CA SER A 18 6.89 -7.63 -10.36
C SER A 18 5.49 -7.13 -10.00
N LYS A 19 4.44 -7.95 -10.16
CA LYS A 19 3.06 -7.52 -9.88
C LYS A 19 2.75 -7.38 -8.39
N HIS A 20 3.29 -8.26 -7.55
CA HIS A 20 2.91 -8.35 -6.14
C HIS A 20 3.98 -7.83 -5.18
N TYR A 21 5.23 -7.75 -5.62
CA TYR A 21 6.38 -7.40 -4.78
C TYR A 21 7.14 -6.18 -5.28
N GLU A 22 6.55 -5.33 -6.11
CA GLU A 22 7.21 -4.13 -6.64
C GLU A 22 7.73 -3.21 -5.52
N LEU A 23 6.88 -2.96 -4.51
CA LEU A 23 7.24 -2.13 -3.37
C LEU A 23 8.40 -2.76 -2.57
N GLU A 24 8.31 -4.07 -2.29
CA GLU A 24 9.31 -4.81 -1.53
C GLU A 24 10.65 -4.94 -2.26
N LEU A 25 10.62 -5.01 -3.59
CA LEU A 25 11.83 -5.01 -4.41
C LEU A 25 12.52 -3.65 -4.37
N SER A 26 11.75 -2.57 -4.44
CA SER A 26 12.27 -1.20 -4.35
C SER A 26 12.80 -0.89 -2.96
N SER A 27 12.03 -1.21 -1.90
CA SER A 27 12.40 -1.00 -0.51
C SER A 27 13.61 -1.86 -0.14
N GLY A 28 13.61 -3.15 -0.49
CA GLY A 28 14.71 -4.08 -0.23
C GLY A 28 16.00 -3.69 -0.93
N ALA A 29 15.92 -3.23 -2.19
CA ALA A 29 17.09 -2.69 -2.90
C ALA A 29 17.63 -1.43 -2.22
N SER A 30 16.74 -0.55 -1.76
CA SER A 30 17.12 0.70 -1.07
C SER A 30 17.75 0.43 0.29
N LEU A 31 17.17 -0.48 1.08
CA LEU A 31 17.71 -0.94 2.37
C LEU A 31 19.11 -1.55 2.20
N LYS A 32 19.29 -2.42 1.20
CA LYS A 32 20.59 -3.04 0.99
C LYS A 32 21.65 -2.04 0.53
N ARG A 33 21.27 -1.07 -0.31
CA ARG A 33 22.16 0.05 -0.67
C ARG A 33 22.52 0.88 0.57
N ALA A 34 21.55 1.20 1.44
CA ALA A 34 21.81 1.94 2.66
C ALA A 34 22.83 1.21 3.58
N GLU A 35 22.66 -0.10 3.78
CA GLU A 35 23.60 -0.92 4.55
C GLU A 35 25.02 -0.91 3.96
N VAL A 36 25.13 -1.00 2.63
CA VAL A 36 26.43 -0.92 1.94
C VAL A 36 27.06 0.47 2.12
N MET A 37 26.27 1.54 2.01
CA MET A 37 26.74 2.90 2.21
C MET A 37 27.22 3.14 3.64
N GLU A 38 26.53 2.60 4.64
CA GLU A 38 26.94 2.68 6.04
C GLU A 38 28.29 1.98 6.27
N LYS A 39 28.45 0.76 5.73
CA LYS A 39 29.72 0.01 5.80
C LYS A 39 30.84 0.72 5.05
N LEU A 40 30.55 1.31 3.90
CA LEU A 40 31.50 2.07 3.10
C LEU A 40 31.97 3.31 3.85
N PHE A 41 31.05 4.03 4.48
CA PHE A 41 31.38 5.18 5.33
C PHE A 41 32.20 4.79 6.56
N ALA A 42 31.87 3.68 7.21
CA ALA A 42 32.67 3.14 8.31
C ALA A 42 34.10 2.76 7.85
N SER A 43 34.25 2.20 6.65
CA SER A 43 35.56 1.90 6.04
C SER A 43 36.33 3.18 5.69
N ALA A 44 35.67 4.19 5.15
CA ALA A 44 36.26 5.48 4.85
C ALA A 44 36.78 6.16 6.13
N LYS A 45 36.01 6.14 7.23
CA LYS A 45 36.42 6.64 8.55
C LYS A 45 37.68 5.94 9.10
N LYS A 46 37.86 4.67 8.79
CA LYS A 46 39.06 3.90 9.17
C LYS A 46 40.29 4.21 8.30
N GLY A 47 40.19 5.12 7.34
CA GLY A 47 41.31 5.58 6.50
C GLY A 47 41.36 4.97 5.10
N SER A 48 40.33 4.21 4.68
CA SER A 48 40.27 3.69 3.31
C SER A 48 39.92 4.80 2.32
N THR A 49 40.93 5.29 1.60
CA THR A 49 40.78 6.35 0.58
C THR A 49 39.96 5.90 -0.62
N SER A 50 39.99 4.62 -0.98
CA SER A 50 39.15 4.04 -2.03
C SER A 50 37.67 4.02 -1.63
N ALA A 51 37.37 3.69 -0.37
CA ALA A 51 36.01 3.75 0.16
C ALA A 51 35.47 5.19 0.22
N ALA A 52 36.32 6.15 0.60
CA ALA A 52 35.96 7.57 0.60
C ALA A 52 35.63 8.08 -0.81
N ARG A 53 36.44 7.71 -1.81
CA ARG A 53 36.19 8.08 -3.22
C ARG A 53 34.88 7.48 -3.73
N LEU A 54 34.64 6.19 -3.45
CA LEU A 54 33.40 5.52 -3.84
C LEU A 54 32.19 6.17 -3.18
N TYR A 55 32.28 6.52 -1.88
CA TYR A 55 31.20 7.18 -1.17
C TYR A 55 30.87 8.56 -1.77
N LEU A 56 31.89 9.35 -2.13
CA LEU A 56 31.72 10.67 -2.76
C LEU A 56 31.19 10.61 -4.20
N GLN A 57 31.43 9.49 -4.91
CA GLN A 57 30.92 9.29 -6.27
C GLN A 57 29.43 8.93 -6.30
N VAL A 58 28.86 8.47 -5.19
CA VAL A 58 27.43 8.22 -5.10
C VAL A 58 26.71 9.56 -5.00
N GLN A 59 26.21 10.07 -6.13
CA GLN A 59 25.28 11.19 -6.11
C GLN A 59 23.93 10.67 -5.60
N PRO A 60 23.40 11.19 -4.48
CA PRO A 60 22.02 10.94 -4.14
C PRO A 60 21.15 11.64 -5.19
N GLU A 61 20.50 10.86 -6.05
CA GLU A 61 19.28 11.28 -6.76
C GLU A 61 18.21 11.52 -5.70
N PHE A 62 18.35 12.64 -4.99
CA PHE A 62 17.33 13.15 -4.09
C PHE A 62 16.35 13.89 -4.98
N THR A 63 15.48 13.15 -5.66
CA THR A 63 14.21 13.74 -6.12
C THR A 63 13.43 14.03 -4.85
N PRO A 64 13.26 15.31 -4.44
CA PRO A 64 12.34 15.62 -3.36
C PRO A 64 10.98 15.06 -3.80
N VAL A 65 10.48 14.07 -3.07
CA VAL A 65 9.09 13.66 -3.22
C VAL A 65 8.31 14.94 -2.94
N PRO A 66 7.54 15.49 -3.91
CA PRO A 66 6.67 16.60 -3.61
C PRO A 66 5.83 16.13 -2.44
N LEU A 67 5.81 16.88 -1.34
CA LEU A 67 4.87 16.67 -0.25
C LEU A 67 3.51 16.61 -0.93
N GLN A 68 2.97 15.40 -1.08
CA GLN A 68 1.64 15.24 -1.58
C GLN A 68 0.80 15.83 -0.46
N ASP A 69 0.29 17.05 -0.68
CA ASP A 69 -0.87 17.53 0.06
C ASP A 69 -1.81 16.35 0.16
N GLU A 70 -2.11 15.92 1.39
CA GLU A 70 -3.01 14.81 1.66
C GLU A 70 -4.30 15.06 0.87
N LYS A 71 -4.42 14.44 -0.30
CA LYS A 71 -5.71 14.29 -0.93
C LYS A 71 -6.51 13.47 0.07
N PRO A 72 -7.64 13.97 0.57
CA PRO A 72 -8.45 13.22 1.52
C PRO A 72 -8.68 11.85 0.91
N SER A 73 -8.21 10.83 1.64
CA SER A 73 -8.40 9.43 1.35
C SER A 73 -9.82 9.26 0.86
N THR A 74 -9.98 8.94 -0.43
CA THR A 74 -11.27 8.52 -0.96
C THR A 74 -11.74 7.40 -0.04
N GLU A 75 -12.86 7.66 0.63
CA GLU A 75 -13.49 6.75 1.57
C GLU A 75 -13.49 5.33 0.97
N PRO A 76 -13.14 4.30 1.76
CA PRO A 76 -13.21 2.93 1.27
C PRO A 76 -14.62 2.72 0.74
N LYS A 77 -14.76 2.49 -0.57
CA LYS A 77 -16.05 2.20 -1.20
C LYS A 77 -16.75 1.14 -0.35
N LYS A 78 -17.76 1.57 0.42
CA LYS A 78 -18.64 0.70 1.20
C LYS A 78 -19.00 -0.46 0.30
N GLY A 79 -18.62 -1.67 0.70
CA GLY A 79 -18.86 -2.86 -0.11
C GLY A 79 -20.34 -2.90 -0.50
N LYS A 80 -20.65 -3.36 -1.72
CA LYS A 80 -22.02 -3.39 -2.29
C LYS A 80 -23.11 -3.86 -1.29
N LYS A 81 -22.72 -4.72 -0.34
CA LYS A 81 -23.58 -5.20 0.75
C LYS A 81 -24.02 -4.12 1.74
N ALA A 82 -23.14 -3.20 2.11
CA ALA A 82 -23.46 -2.14 3.07
C ALA A 82 -24.39 -1.08 2.45
N GLN A 83 -24.15 -0.71 1.19
CA GLN A 83 -25.02 0.21 0.46
C GLN A 83 -26.43 -0.38 0.26
N ALA A 84 -26.51 -1.66 -0.12
CA ALA A 84 -27.80 -2.35 -0.27
C ALA A 84 -28.61 -2.42 1.04
N GLN A 85 -27.94 -2.49 2.20
CA GLN A 85 -28.60 -2.50 3.51
C GLN A 85 -29.19 -1.11 3.84
N GLU A 86 -28.47 -0.04 3.53
CA GLU A 86 -28.93 1.34 3.71
C GLU A 86 -30.09 1.65 2.74
N ASP A 87 -29.97 1.24 1.48
CA ASP A 87 -31.01 1.40 0.46
C ASP A 87 -32.27 0.59 0.82
N ALA A 88 -32.12 -0.60 1.41
CA ALA A 88 -33.25 -1.41 1.89
C ALA A 88 -33.97 -0.75 3.08
N GLY A 89 -33.25 -0.03 3.95
CA GLY A 89 -33.85 0.67 5.09
C GLY A 89 -34.71 1.87 4.70
N GLY A 90 -34.34 2.57 3.63
CA GLY A 90 -35.08 3.71 3.07
C GLY A 90 -36.05 3.35 1.94
N ALA A 91 -36.15 2.08 1.54
CA ALA A 91 -36.85 1.65 0.33
C ALA A 91 -38.35 1.99 0.29
N ALA A 92 -38.98 2.21 1.44
CA ALA A 92 -40.40 2.56 1.52
C ALA A 92 -40.65 4.06 1.27
N GLU A 93 -39.67 4.93 1.53
CA GLU A 93 -39.86 6.39 1.55
C GLU A 93 -40.26 6.91 0.16
N GLY A 94 -41.40 7.62 0.09
CA GLY A 94 -41.92 8.19 -1.16
C GLY A 94 -42.65 7.20 -2.08
N THR A 95 -42.78 5.93 -1.69
CA THR A 95 -43.61 4.95 -2.42
C THR A 95 -45.03 4.91 -1.87
N GLY A 96 -46.00 4.48 -2.69
CA GLY A 96 -47.40 4.30 -2.24
C GLY A 96 -47.60 3.23 -1.15
N TRP A 97 -46.51 2.59 -0.70
CA TRP A 97 -46.50 1.58 0.36
C TRP A 97 -45.91 2.10 1.68
N GLN A 98 -45.45 3.36 1.74
CA GLN A 98 -44.87 4.00 2.93
C GLN A 98 -45.82 3.95 4.14
N ASP A 99 -47.12 4.15 3.91
CA ASP A 99 -48.14 4.25 4.97
C ASP A 99 -48.96 2.95 5.17
N LEU A 100 -48.55 1.85 4.53
CA LEU A 100 -49.30 0.59 4.61
C LEU A 100 -49.01 -0.22 5.87
N LEU A 101 -47.89 0.04 6.55
CA LEU A 101 -47.57 -0.59 7.82
C LEU A 101 -47.97 0.35 8.98
N PRO A 102 -48.79 -0.12 9.94
CA PRO A 102 -49.14 0.68 11.10
C PRO A 102 -47.89 0.99 11.93
N ALA A 103 -47.77 2.21 12.48
CA ALA A 103 -46.58 2.67 13.21
C ALA A 103 -46.17 1.84 14.46
N ASN A 104 -46.89 0.77 14.78
CA ASN A 104 -46.70 -0.09 15.95
C ASN A 104 -46.21 -1.52 15.58
N VAL A 105 -45.57 -1.71 14.41
CA VAL A 105 -44.92 -2.98 14.07
C VAL A 105 -43.43 -2.94 14.35
N THR A 106 -42.98 -3.79 15.28
CA THR A 106 -41.56 -4.02 15.58
C THR A 106 -40.98 -4.99 14.54
N PRO A 107 -39.95 -4.62 13.77
CA PRO A 107 -39.29 -5.56 12.87
C PRO A 107 -38.63 -6.68 13.68
N LEU A 108 -38.88 -7.92 13.29
CA LEU A 108 -38.19 -9.08 13.87
C LEU A 108 -36.70 -8.98 13.56
N ARG A 109 -35.88 -8.75 14.59
CA ARG A 109 -34.41 -8.78 14.48
C ARG A 109 -33.98 -10.17 13.97
N PRO A 110 -33.22 -10.29 12.88
CA PRO A 110 -32.66 -11.56 12.48
C PRO A 110 -31.65 -12.02 13.54
N ALA A 111 -31.77 -13.28 13.97
CA ALA A 111 -30.79 -13.91 14.84
C ALA A 111 -29.57 -14.34 14.01
N GLY A 112 -28.44 -13.68 14.20
CA GLY A 112 -27.12 -14.09 13.68
C GLY A 112 -26.81 -13.62 12.27
#